data_AF-N1QXF2-F1
#
_entry.id   AF-N1QXF2-F1
#
_cell.length_a   1.000
_cell.length_b   1.000
_cell.length_c   1.000
_cell.angle_alpha   90.00
_cell.angle_beta   90.00
_cell.angle_gamma   90.00
#
_symmetry.space_group_name_H-M   'P 1'
#
loop_
_entity.id
_entity.type
_entity.pdbx_description
1 polymer ?
#
loop_
_entity_poly.entity_id
_entity_poly.type
_entity_poly.pdbx_seq_one_letter_code
_entity_poly.pdbx_strand_id
1 'polypeptide(L)'
;MGSEWMPEGFAELMARGDRGFIIRGWAPQTLILNHHALGGFMTHCGWNSALEAVSAGVPMVTWPRYADQFYNEKLIVEVLKVGVSIGAKDFASPLEGHEVIGGEVIAGSIGRLMGSGEEGDAVRKKAKDLSVKARSAMEKGGSSYGDFGRLMDELMARRSPGEDTTPLILQK
;
A
#
# COMPACT_ATOMS: atom_id res chain seq x y z
N MET A 1 -2.11 25.19 -17.40
CA MET A 1 -3.16 24.74 -16.46
C MET A 1 -2.56 23.95 -15.29
N GLY A 2 -1.60 24.49 -14.55
CA GLY A 2 -0.86 23.70 -13.54
C GLY A 2 -0.56 24.38 -12.22
N SER A 3 -0.92 25.66 -12.06
CA SER A 3 -0.46 26.54 -10.98
C SER A 3 -1.53 26.91 -9.95
N GLU A 4 -2.81 26.65 -10.21
CA GLU A 4 -3.90 27.25 -9.41
C GLU A 4 -4.01 26.72 -7.97
N TRP A 5 -3.46 25.53 -7.69
CA TRP A 5 -3.48 24.90 -6.37
C TRP A 5 -2.10 24.75 -5.71
N MET A 6 -1.03 25.10 -6.42
CA MET A 6 0.34 24.99 -5.91
C MET A 6 0.77 26.32 -5.28
N PRO A 7 1.57 26.29 -4.20
CA PRO A 7 2.23 27.50 -3.72
C PRO A 7 3.06 28.16 -4.82
N GLU A 8 3.13 29.48 -4.80
CA GLU A 8 3.94 30.25 -5.73
C GLU A 8 5.41 29.78 -5.71
N GLY A 9 6.01 29.57 -6.89
CA GLY A 9 7.39 29.11 -7.03
C GLY A 9 7.60 27.60 -6.84
N PHE A 10 6.58 26.82 -6.44
CA PHE A 10 6.76 25.39 -6.15
C PHE A 10 7.02 24.55 -7.41
N ALA A 11 6.35 24.87 -8.52
CA ALA A 11 6.54 24.16 -9.78
C ALA A 11 7.96 24.36 -10.32
N GLU A 12 8.48 25.59 -10.23
CA GLU A 12 9.84 25.96 -10.61
C GLU A 12 10.86 25.26 -9.72
N LEU A 13 10.60 25.19 -8.41
CA LEU A 13 11.44 24.46 -7.45
C LEU A 13 11.53 22.97 -7.80
N MET A 14 10.42 22.34 -8.17
CA MET A 14 10.41 20.92 -8.56
C MET A 14 11.02 20.68 -9.94
N ALA A 15 10.90 21.63 -10.88
CA ALA A 15 11.51 21.54 -12.20
C ALA A 15 13.05 21.56 -12.16
N ARG A 16 13.64 22.14 -11.10
CA ARG A 16 15.09 22.07 -10.86
C ARG A 16 15.58 20.66 -10.55
N GLY A 17 14.70 19.78 -10.03
CA GLY A 17 15.02 18.37 -9.79
C GLY A 17 15.94 18.08 -8.60
N ASP A 18 16.35 19.09 -7.83
CA ASP A 18 17.35 18.92 -6.77
C ASP A 18 16.83 18.08 -5.58
N ARG A 19 15.56 18.26 -5.19
CA ARG A 19 14.99 17.70 -3.94
C ARG A 19 13.59 17.09 -4.07
N GLY A 20 13.04 17.00 -5.28
CA GLY A 20 11.70 16.44 -5.48
C GLY A 20 11.31 16.35 -6.95
N PHE A 21 10.29 15.54 -7.23
CA PHE A 21 9.75 15.32 -8.56
C PHE A 21 8.23 15.18 -8.50
N ILE A 22 7.53 15.74 -9.48
CA ILE A 22 6.06 15.64 -9.59
C ILE A 22 5.72 14.86 -10.85
N ILE A 23 5.06 13.72 -10.67
CA ILE A 23 4.43 12.96 -11.76
C ILE A 23 2.94 13.33 -11.78
N ARG A 24 2.44 13.77 -12.94
CA ARG A 24 1.01 14.02 -13.14
C ARG A 24 0.41 12.84 -13.91
N GLY A 25 -0.62 12.21 -13.35
CA GLY A 25 -1.27 11.03 -13.93
C GLY A 25 -0.63 9.73 -13.45
N TRP A 26 -0.33 8.83 -14.37
CA TRP A 26 0.18 7.50 -14.04
C TRP A 26 1.66 7.54 -13.66
N ALA A 27 2.01 6.84 -12.58
CA ALA A 27 3.39 6.59 -12.16
C ALA A 27 3.64 5.08 -12.08
N PRO A 28 4.85 4.59 -12.38
CA PRO A 28 5.21 3.19 -12.24
C PRO A 28 5.38 2.81 -10.75
N GLN A 29 4.30 2.86 -9.98
CA GLN A 29 4.29 2.75 -8.51
C GLN A 29 5.05 1.52 -8.01
N THR A 30 4.83 0.34 -8.60
CA THR A 30 5.53 -0.88 -8.21
C THR A 30 7.04 -0.78 -8.41
N LEU A 31 7.51 -0.15 -9.49
CA LEU A 31 8.95 0.06 -9.71
C LEU A 31 9.53 1.07 -8.72
N ILE A 32 8.79 2.15 -8.42
CA ILE A 32 9.18 3.16 -7.43
C ILE A 32 9.30 2.53 -6.04
N LEU A 33 8.29 1.77 -5.61
CA LEU A 33 8.28 1.09 -4.31
C LEU A 33 9.42 0.09 -4.14
N ASN A 34 9.81 -0.61 -5.22
CA ASN A 34 10.93 -1.56 -5.18
C ASN A 34 12.31 -0.90 -5.42
N HIS A 35 12.38 0.42 -5.56
CA HIS A 35 13.64 1.12 -5.76
C HIS A 35 14.38 1.32 -4.43
N HIS A 36 15.68 1.01 -4.40
CA HIS A 36 16.51 1.06 -3.18
C HIS A 36 16.61 2.46 -2.55
N ALA A 37 16.46 3.52 -3.35
CA ALA A 37 16.48 4.90 -2.86
C ALA A 37 15.20 5.33 -2.12
N LEU A 38 14.11 4.53 -2.18
CA LEU A 38 12.86 4.90 -1.52
C LEU A 38 12.92 4.57 -0.02
N GLY A 39 12.79 5.61 0.80
CA GLY A 39 12.84 5.48 2.26
C GLY A 39 11.47 5.37 2.96
N GLY A 40 10.38 5.74 2.30
CA GLY A 40 9.03 5.70 2.88
C GLY A 40 7.93 5.99 1.87
N PHE A 41 6.69 5.63 2.22
CA PHE A 41 5.51 5.79 1.37
C PHE A 41 4.33 6.38 2.15
N MET A 42 3.82 7.53 1.71
CA MET A 42 2.60 8.10 2.28
C MET A 42 1.38 7.53 1.56
N THR A 43 0.42 7.00 2.32
CA THR A 43 -0.72 6.26 1.76
C THR A 43 -2.00 6.51 2.54
N HIS A 44 -3.14 6.38 1.86
CA HIS A 44 -4.46 6.37 2.49
C HIS A 44 -4.82 5.05 3.17
N CYS A 45 -3.90 4.09 3.25
CA CYS A 45 -4.12 2.80 3.92
C CYS A 45 -5.17 1.91 3.24
N GLY A 46 -5.45 2.12 1.95
CA GLY A 46 -6.18 1.13 1.16
C GLY A 46 -5.40 -0.19 1.13
N TRP A 47 -6.10 -1.32 1.25
CA TRP A 47 -5.45 -2.62 1.47
C TRP A 47 -4.44 -2.99 0.38
N ASN A 48 -4.71 -2.66 -0.89
CA ASN A 48 -3.78 -2.88 -1.99
C ASN A 48 -2.47 -2.11 -1.80
N SER A 49 -2.55 -0.81 -1.53
CA SER A 49 -1.37 0.03 -1.30
C SER A 49 -0.57 -0.42 -0.06
N ALA A 50 -1.27 -0.87 0.98
CA ALA A 50 -0.63 -1.43 2.17
C ALA A 50 0.15 -2.73 1.83
N LEU A 51 -0.45 -3.64 1.07
CA LEU A 51 0.19 -4.87 0.62
C LEU A 51 1.39 -4.62 -0.29
N GLU A 52 1.32 -3.65 -1.20
CA GLU A 52 2.45 -3.27 -2.05
C GLU A 52 3.64 -2.75 -1.23
N ALA A 53 3.37 -1.87 -0.25
CA ALA A 53 4.39 -1.32 0.64
C ALA A 53 5.03 -2.39 1.52
N VAL A 54 4.22 -3.27 2.12
CA VAL A 54 4.68 -4.40 2.93
C VAL A 54 5.53 -5.35 2.09
N SER A 55 5.08 -5.69 0.88
CA SER A 55 5.80 -6.59 -0.01
C SER A 55 7.13 -5.99 -0.47
N ALA A 56 7.20 -4.68 -0.69
CA ALA A 56 8.44 -3.98 -1.04
C ALA A 56 9.36 -3.74 0.17
N GLY A 57 8.83 -3.84 1.40
CA GLY A 57 9.56 -3.52 2.63
C GLY A 57 9.82 -2.03 2.75
N VAL A 58 8.80 -1.23 2.43
CA VAL A 58 8.81 0.23 2.53
C VAL A 58 7.91 0.63 3.69
N PRO A 59 8.41 1.39 4.67
CA PRO A 59 7.59 1.84 5.78
C PRO A 59 6.60 2.92 5.33
N MET A 60 5.50 3.07 6.07
CA MET A 60 4.39 3.93 5.66
C MET A 60 4.20 5.16 6.56
N VAL A 61 3.84 6.30 5.97
CA VAL A 61 3.08 7.34 6.68
C VAL A 61 1.60 7.11 6.37
N THR A 62 0.80 6.83 7.40
CA THR A 62 -0.63 6.51 7.23
C THR A 62 -1.48 7.76 7.29
N TRP A 63 -2.36 7.92 6.31
CA TRP A 63 -3.32 9.02 6.20
C TRP A 63 -4.70 8.49 5.78
N PRO A 64 -5.40 7.73 6.64
CA PRO A 64 -6.71 7.18 6.31
C PRO A 64 -7.73 8.28 6.02
N ARG A 65 -8.72 7.96 5.18
CA ARG A 65 -9.80 8.86 4.75
C ARG A 65 -11.19 8.25 4.96
N TYR A 66 -11.42 7.01 4.52
CA TYR A 66 -12.75 6.36 4.56
C TYR A 66 -12.67 4.82 4.49
N ALA A 67 -13.83 4.15 4.48
CA ALA A 67 -13.96 2.69 4.40
C ALA A 67 -13.16 1.95 5.50
N ASP A 68 -12.39 0.93 5.12
CA ASP A 68 -11.59 0.10 6.03
C ASP A 68 -10.23 0.74 6.38
N GLN A 69 -9.91 1.92 5.84
CA GLN A 69 -8.58 2.52 5.92
C GLN A 69 -8.12 2.81 7.36
N PHE A 70 -9.03 3.19 8.26
CA PHE A 70 -8.70 3.41 9.67
C PHE A 70 -8.35 2.11 10.40
N TYR A 71 -9.01 1.00 10.05
CA TYR A 71 -8.65 -0.31 10.60
C TYR A 71 -7.30 -0.78 10.03
N ASN A 72 -7.07 -0.56 8.74
CA ASN A 72 -5.78 -0.84 8.12
C ASN A 72 -4.66 0.00 8.74
N GLU A 73 -4.90 1.28 9.04
CA GLU A 73 -3.94 2.11 9.78
C GLU A 73 -3.59 1.46 11.13
N LYS A 74 -4.59 1.03 11.92
CA LYS A 74 -4.35 0.36 13.21
C LYS A 74 -3.50 -0.89 13.06
N LEU A 75 -3.79 -1.71 12.04
CA LEU A 75 -2.97 -2.88 11.72
C LEU A 75 -1.52 -2.47 11.36
N ILE A 76 -1.34 -1.46 10.52
CA ILE A 76 -0.03 -0.98 10.07
C ILE A 76 0.81 -0.41 11.22
N VAL A 77 0.21 0.47 12.03
CA VAL A 77 0.92 1.25 13.05
C VAL A 77 1.06 0.49 14.36
N GLU A 78 -0.01 -0.12 14.86
CA GLU A 78 -0.04 -0.67 16.23
C GLU A 78 0.39 -2.14 16.28
N VAL A 79 -0.03 -2.93 15.28
CA VAL A 79 0.19 -4.38 15.27
C VAL A 79 1.46 -4.74 14.52
N LEU A 80 1.55 -4.35 13.24
CA LEU A 80 2.69 -4.65 12.38
C LEU A 80 3.90 -3.79 12.74
N LYS A 81 3.66 -2.56 13.22
CA LYS A 81 4.68 -1.56 13.57
C LYS A 81 5.57 -1.19 12.38
N VAL A 82 4.94 -1.00 11.22
CA VAL A 82 5.61 -0.68 9.94
C VAL A 82 5.21 0.68 9.39
N GLY A 83 4.61 1.54 10.21
CA GLY A 83 4.28 2.91 9.81
C GLY A 83 4.08 3.87 10.97
N VAL A 84 3.96 5.15 10.61
CA VAL A 84 3.71 6.29 11.50
C VAL A 84 2.42 6.97 11.07
N SER A 85 1.51 7.24 12.01
CA SER A 85 0.27 7.97 11.71
C SER A 85 0.48 9.46 11.57
N ILE A 86 -0.22 10.06 10.62
CA ILE A 86 -0.38 11.51 10.51
C ILE A 86 -1.41 12.07 11.50
N GLY A 87 -2.19 11.21 12.17
CA GLY A 87 -3.19 11.62 13.14
C GLY A 87 -4.54 12.02 12.53
N ALA A 88 -4.82 11.63 11.29
CA ALA A 88 -6.14 11.78 10.68
C ALA A 88 -7.19 11.02 11.50
N LYS A 89 -8.29 11.68 11.89
CA LYS A 89 -9.38 11.08 12.67
C LYS A 89 -10.74 11.20 12.01
N ASP A 90 -10.86 12.11 11.04
CA ASP A 90 -12.11 12.42 10.38
C ASP A 90 -12.45 11.37 9.32
N PHE A 91 -13.47 10.56 9.63
CA PHE A 91 -14.08 9.63 8.68
C PHE A 91 -15.14 10.38 7.90
N ALA A 92 -14.85 10.65 6.62
CA ALA A 92 -15.81 11.29 5.71
C ALA A 92 -15.87 10.49 4.41
N SER A 93 -17.04 10.43 3.78
CA SER A 93 -17.15 9.78 2.48
C SER A 93 -16.32 10.51 1.42
N PRO A 94 -15.98 9.89 0.28
CA PRO A 94 -15.25 10.57 -0.80
C PRO A 94 -15.94 11.83 -1.36
N LEU A 95 -17.23 12.03 -1.05
CA LEU A 95 -18.07 13.14 -1.48
C LEU A 95 -18.11 14.28 -0.45
N GLU A 96 -17.59 14.05 0.75
CA GLU A 96 -17.58 15.00 1.86
C GLU A 96 -16.20 15.67 2.01
N GLY A 97 -16.19 16.89 2.52
CA GLY A 97 -14.96 17.58 2.87
C GLY A 97 -14.32 16.93 4.08
N HIS A 98 -13.01 16.66 4.01
CA HIS A 98 -12.25 16.18 5.15
C HIS A 98 -11.58 17.35 5.87
N GLU A 99 -11.34 17.19 7.16
CA GLU A 99 -10.45 18.08 7.91
C GLU A 99 -9.09 18.23 7.22
N VAL A 100 -8.65 19.48 7.05
CA VAL A 100 -7.34 19.78 6.47
C VAL A 100 -6.26 19.58 7.53
N ILE A 101 -5.31 18.68 7.23
CA ILE A 101 -4.13 18.48 8.07
C ILE A 101 -3.06 19.50 7.70
N GLY A 102 -2.56 20.23 8.71
CA GLY A 102 -1.53 21.26 8.55
C GLY A 102 -0.20 20.72 8.02
N GLY A 103 0.53 21.56 7.29
CA GLY A 103 1.81 21.20 6.67
C GLY A 103 2.89 20.81 7.68
N GLU A 104 2.85 21.40 8.87
CA GLU A 104 3.73 21.07 10.00
C GLU A 104 3.50 19.66 10.53
N VAL A 105 2.25 19.18 10.55
CA VAL A 105 1.92 17.80 10.95
C VAL A 105 2.41 16.82 9.89
N ILE A 106 2.20 17.14 8.59
CA ILE A 106 2.72 16.34 7.47
C ILE A 106 4.24 16.24 7.56
N ALA A 107 4.94 17.36 7.70
CA ALA A 107 6.39 17.40 7.81
C ALA A 107 6.91 16.66 9.05
N GLY A 108 6.22 16.77 10.18
CA GLY A 108 6.54 16.06 11.41
C GLY A 108 6.46 14.54 11.26
N SER A 109 5.39 14.01 10.65
CA SER A 109 5.24 12.57 10.42
C SER A 109 6.25 12.02 9.41
N ILE A 110 6.58 12.78 8.36
CA ILE A 110 7.68 12.44 7.45
C ILE A 110 9.02 12.40 8.22
N GLY A 111 9.27 13.41 9.07
CA GLY A 111 10.48 13.50 9.90
C GLY A 111 10.63 12.34 10.88
N ARG A 112 9.54 11.90 11.52
CA ARG A 112 9.53 10.71 12.40
C ARG A 112 9.89 9.43 11.64
N LEU A 113 9.36 9.27 10.42
CA LEU A 113 9.62 8.09 9.59
C LEU A 113 11.04 8.08 9.01
N MET A 114 11.52 9.24 8.56
CA MET A 114 12.77 9.38 7.78
C MET A 114 13.97 9.81 8.60
N GLY A 115 13.77 10.31 9.82
CA GLY A 115 14.83 10.78 10.69
C GLY A 115 15.74 9.66 11.22
N SER A 116 16.81 10.06 11.89
CA SER A 116 17.80 9.21 12.57
C SER A 116 17.39 8.86 14.01
N GLY A 117 16.11 8.98 14.35
CA GLY A 117 15.58 8.62 15.66
C GLY A 117 15.21 7.13 15.72
N GLU A 118 15.15 6.59 16.96
CA GLU A 118 14.86 5.17 17.21
C GLU A 118 13.53 4.71 16.59
N GLU A 119 12.51 5.55 16.58
CA GLU A 119 11.20 5.23 15.98
C GLU A 119 11.32 4.91 14.49
N GLY A 120 11.98 5.80 13.72
CA GLY A 120 12.16 5.62 12.28
C GLY A 120 13.00 4.39 11.95
N ASP A 121 14.07 4.15 12.70
CA ASP A 121 14.92 2.97 12.54
C ASP A 121 14.16 1.67 12.84
N ALA A 122 13.39 1.64 13.93
CA ALA A 122 12.59 0.48 14.30
C ALA A 122 11.54 0.16 13.24
N VAL A 123 10.82 1.18 12.75
CA VAL A 123 9.79 1.04 11.72
C VAL A 123 10.38 0.57 10.39
N ARG A 124 11.50 1.15 9.94
CA ARG A 124 12.21 0.73 8.71
C ARG A 124 12.70 -0.71 8.79
N LYS A 125 13.31 -1.09 9.91
CA LYS A 125 13.76 -2.47 10.15
C LYS A 125 12.59 -3.45 10.10
N LYS A 126 11.50 -3.13 10.80
CA LYS A 126 10.31 -3.97 10.84
C LYS A 126 9.66 -4.15 9.47
N ALA A 127 9.62 -3.10 8.65
CA ALA A 127 9.13 -3.17 7.28
C ALA A 127 9.97 -4.12 6.42
N LYS A 128 11.31 -4.08 6.54
CA LYS A 128 12.19 -5.03 5.83
C LYS A 128 11.97 -6.47 6.28
N ASP A 129 11.92 -6.72 7.59
CA ASP A 129 11.66 -8.05 8.14
C ASP A 129 10.32 -8.64 7.67
N LEU A 130 9.27 -7.81 7.66
CA LEU A 130 7.95 -8.23 7.22
C LEU A 130 7.91 -8.52 5.72
N SER A 131 8.67 -7.77 4.91
CA SER A 131 8.74 -7.99 3.46
C SER A 131 9.34 -9.34 3.09
N VAL A 132 10.28 -9.85 3.88
CA VAL A 132 10.83 -11.21 3.68
C VAL A 132 9.73 -12.24 3.91
N LYS A 133 8.98 -12.11 5.02
CA LYS A 133 7.86 -13.01 5.34
C LYS A 133 6.75 -12.97 4.28
N ALA A 134 6.41 -11.77 3.80
CA ALA A 134 5.39 -11.57 2.79
C ALA A 134 5.77 -12.28 1.47
N ARG A 135 7.02 -12.15 1.01
CA ARG A 135 7.52 -12.83 -0.19
C ARG A 135 7.56 -14.35 0.01
N SER A 136 8.11 -14.82 1.12
CA SER A 136 8.20 -16.25 1.43
C SER A 136 6.84 -16.94 1.56
N ALA A 137 5.79 -16.22 1.97
CA ALA A 137 4.42 -16.78 2.01
C ALA A 137 3.89 -17.16 0.63
N MET A 138 4.34 -16.47 -0.43
CA MET A 138 3.90 -16.66 -1.82
C MET A 138 4.79 -17.63 -2.61
N GLU A 139 6.02 -17.86 -2.17
CA GLU A 139 6.95 -18.80 -2.80
C GLU A 139 6.48 -20.26 -2.65
N LYS A 140 7.01 -21.16 -3.49
CA LYS A 140 6.70 -22.59 -3.39
C LYS A 140 7.10 -23.12 -2.03
N GLY A 141 6.15 -23.71 -1.31
CA GLY A 141 6.32 -24.16 0.08
C GLY A 141 5.90 -23.11 1.14
N GLY A 142 5.56 -21.90 0.71
CA GLY A 142 4.99 -20.84 1.54
C GLY A 142 3.54 -21.10 1.94
N SER A 143 3.08 -20.40 2.98
CA SER A 143 1.74 -20.59 3.55
C SER A 143 0.63 -20.27 2.56
N SER A 144 0.68 -19.11 1.90
CA SER A 144 -0.34 -18.67 0.94
C SER A 144 -0.31 -19.49 -0.34
N TYR A 145 0.88 -19.88 -0.81
CA TYR A 145 1.01 -20.84 -1.91
C TYR A 145 0.33 -22.17 -1.58
N GLY A 146 0.55 -22.69 -0.37
CA GLY A 146 -0.07 -23.93 0.10
C GLY A 146 -1.59 -23.82 0.30
N ASP A 147 -2.08 -22.70 0.85
CA ASP A 147 -3.52 -22.44 1.00
C ASP A 147 -4.22 -22.38 -0.36
N PHE A 148 -3.61 -21.72 -1.34
CA PHE A 148 -4.15 -21.69 -2.69
C PHE A 148 -4.20 -23.09 -3.32
N GLY A 149 -3.17 -23.92 -3.13
CA GLY A 149 -3.18 -25.32 -3.54
C GLY A 149 -4.34 -26.11 -2.91
N ARG A 150 -4.52 -26.00 -1.60
CA ARG A 150 -5.64 -26.64 -0.87
C ARG A 150 -7.00 -26.19 -1.40
N LEU A 151 -7.15 -24.90 -1.68
CA LEU A 151 -8.37 -24.36 -2.26
C LEU A 151 -8.65 -25.00 -3.63
N MET A 152 -7.63 -25.11 -4.48
CA MET A 152 -7.77 -25.74 -5.80
C MET A 152 -8.14 -27.22 -5.70
N ASP A 153 -7.50 -27.96 -4.79
CA ASP A 153 -7.81 -29.37 -4.56
C ASP A 153 -9.26 -29.58 -4.13
N GLU A 154 -9.75 -28.74 -3.22
CA GLU A 154 -11.15 -28.76 -2.77
C GLU A 154 -12.12 -28.46 -3.91
N LEU A 155 -11.82 -27.44 -4.73
CA LEU A 155 -12.64 -27.08 -5.89
C LEU A 155 -12.67 -28.21 -6.94
N MET A 156 -11.55 -28.89 -7.17
CA MET A 156 -11.47 -30.03 -8.07
C MET A 156 -12.24 -31.24 -7.55
N ALA A 157 -12.16 -31.54 -6.25
CA ALA A 157 -12.88 -32.64 -5.62
C ALA A 157 -14.41 -32.44 -5.66
N ARG A 158 -14.88 -31.19 -5.59
CA ARG A 158 -16.31 -30.85 -5.71
C ARG A 158 -16.85 -30.89 -7.14
N ARG A 159 -15.98 -30.96 -8.13
CA ARG A 159 -16.37 -31.12 -9.53
C ARG A 159 -16.73 -32.60 -9.77
N SER A 160 -17.99 -32.97 -9.50
CA SER A 160 -18.50 -34.31 -9.84
C SER A 160 -18.30 -34.62 -11.33
N PRO A 161 -17.95 -35.87 -11.70
CA PRO A 161 -18.07 -36.35 -13.08
C PRO A 161 -19.56 -36.56 -13.37
N GLY A 162 -20.24 -35.51 -13.84
CA GLY A 162 -21.70 -35.54 -13.99
C GLY A 162 -22.24 -34.48 -14.96
N GLU A 163 -21.55 -34.25 -16.07
CA GLU A 163 -22.16 -33.70 -17.29
C GLU A 163 -21.61 -34.50 -18.46
N ASP A 164 -22.41 -35.47 -18.89
CA ASP A 164 -22.28 -36.17 -20.16
C ASP A 164 -22.36 -35.10 -21.26
N THR A 165 -21.21 -34.75 -21.83
CA THR A 165 -21.14 -33.84 -22.98
C THR A 165 -21.45 -34.63 -24.24
N THR A 166 -22.65 -35.21 -24.32
CA THR A 166 -23.17 -35.70 -25.60
C THR A 166 -23.47 -34.45 -26.45
N PRO A 167 -22.80 -34.25 -27.61
CA PRO A 167 -23.10 -33.10 -28.46
C PRO A 167 -24.56 -33.17 -28.94
N LEU A 168 -25.28 -32.06 -28.87
CA LEU A 168 -26.65 -31.86 -29.36
C LEU A 168 -26.84 -32.05 -30.89
N ILE A 169 -25.89 -32.67 -31.60
CA ILE A 169 -25.87 -32.77 -33.07
C ILE A 169 -26.52 -34.07 -33.58
N LEU A 170 -26.87 -35.03 -32.71
CA LEU A 170 -27.47 -36.31 -33.12
C LEU A 170 -28.94 -36.48 -32.70
N GLN A 171 -29.75 -35.44 -32.85
CA GLN A 171 -31.21 -35.56 -32.90
C GLN A 171 -31.75 -34.82 -34.14
N LYS A 172 -31.65 -35.46 -35.31
CA LYS A 172 -32.47 -35.20 -36.49
C LYS A 172 -32.78 -36.52 -37.17
#